data_AF-A0A9E2EJ89-F1
#
_entry.id   AF-A0A9E2EJ89-F1
#
_cell.length_a   1.000
_cell.length_b   1.000
_cell.length_c   1.000
_cell.angle_alpha   90.00
_cell.angle_beta   90.00
_cell.angle_gamma   90.00
#
_symmetry.space_group_name_H-M   'P 1'
#
loop_
_entity.id
_entity.type
_entity.pdbx_description
1 polymer ?
#
loop_
_entity_poly.entity_id
_entity_poly.type
_entity_poly.pdbx_seq_one_letter_code
_entity_poly.pdbx_strand_id
1 'polypeptide(L)'
;MKYLFLIFCFISCATTAKISQTSSAPITPKVADSIKTTTAYEGFFNFEWNEKTGKILLTVKTLDTEFLYVNSLAAGVGSNDIGLDRGQLGQDRVVKFVKSGPKILLVQLNTDYRAVSDNMDEITSVEQAFAQSVLGGFKVIKETEKGYQIDLTPFLLRDAHDVIGRLQRSKQGNYKLDANRSAIYLPRCKTFPDNAEFEATLTFAGTPKGEYIRSV
;
A
#
# COMPACT_ATOMS: atom_id res chain seq x y z
N MET A 1 5.76 53.34 38.38
CA MET A 1 5.09 54.62 38.72
C MET A 1 5.06 55.49 37.48
N LYS A 2 3.96 56.24 37.33
CA LYS A 2 3.70 57.35 36.38
C LYS A 2 3.07 56.97 35.01
N TYR A 3 1.78 57.26 35.00
CA TYR A 3 0.82 57.52 33.94
C TYR A 3 1.29 58.50 32.85
N LEU A 4 0.41 58.70 31.83
CA LEU A 4 0.08 59.97 31.11
C LEU A 4 0.33 59.85 29.57
N PHE A 5 -0.50 60.28 28.60
CA PHE A 5 -1.63 61.22 28.50
C PHE A 5 -2.63 60.75 27.39
N LEU A 6 -3.92 61.05 27.58
CA LEU A 6 -5.01 60.97 26.60
C LEU A 6 -4.90 62.04 25.48
N ILE A 7 -5.37 61.73 24.27
CA ILE A 7 -5.92 62.74 23.34
C ILE A 7 -7.35 62.33 22.95
N PHE A 8 -8.28 63.23 23.24
CA PHE A 8 -9.69 63.22 22.88
C PHE A 8 -9.85 63.53 21.38
N CYS A 9 -10.68 62.76 20.67
CA CYS A 9 -11.29 63.22 19.43
C CYS A 9 -12.78 62.86 19.46
N PHE A 10 -13.62 63.88 19.66
CA PHE A 10 -15.07 63.80 19.54
C PHE A 10 -15.44 63.83 18.06
N ILE A 11 -16.06 62.77 17.55
CA ILE A 11 -16.83 62.83 16.30
C ILE A 11 -18.20 62.20 16.55
N SER A 12 -19.21 63.06 16.41
CA SER A 12 -20.64 62.79 16.41
C SER A 12 -21.03 61.69 15.41
N CYS A 13 -21.89 60.75 15.81
CA CYS A 13 -22.73 60.05 14.85
C CYS A 13 -24.05 59.59 15.48
N ALA A 14 -25.12 59.77 14.71
CA ALA A 14 -26.50 59.73 15.10
C ALA A 14 -27.01 58.33 15.51
N THR A 15 -27.91 58.33 16.49
CA THR A 15 -28.74 57.19 16.87
C THR A 15 -29.72 56.82 15.76
N THR A 16 -29.66 55.58 15.28
CA THR A 16 -30.79 54.91 14.62
C THR A 16 -30.98 53.53 15.24
N ALA A 17 -32.14 53.33 15.87
CA ALA A 17 -32.58 52.04 16.37
C ALA A 17 -32.82 51.09 15.18
N LYS A 18 -32.23 49.89 15.22
CA LYS A 18 -32.58 48.81 14.30
C LYS A 18 -33.25 47.67 15.06
N ILE A 19 -34.46 47.40 14.60
CA ILE A 19 -35.36 46.32 14.97
C ILE A 19 -34.67 44.97 14.72
N SER A 20 -34.73 44.08 15.71
CA SER A 20 -34.23 42.71 15.63
C SER A 20 -35.19 41.88 14.78
N GLN A 21 -34.73 41.41 13.61
CA GLN A 21 -35.44 40.44 12.79
C GLN A 21 -34.94 39.04 13.13
N THR A 22 -35.84 38.22 13.67
CA THR A 22 -35.67 36.78 13.89
C THR A 22 -35.61 36.08 12.53
N SER A 23 -34.41 35.73 12.09
CA SER A 23 -34.19 34.91 10.88
C SER A 23 -34.37 33.43 11.22
N SER A 24 -35.46 32.82 10.76
CA SER A 24 -35.62 31.36 10.72
C SER A 24 -34.65 30.76 9.70
N ALA A 25 -33.66 30.02 10.19
CA ALA A 25 -32.72 29.31 9.34
C ALA A 25 -33.42 28.19 8.55
N PRO A 26 -33.09 27.97 7.26
CA PRO A 26 -33.60 26.85 6.49
C PRO A 26 -33.05 25.54 7.04
N ILE A 27 -33.94 24.60 7.36
CA ILE A 27 -33.60 23.23 7.74
C ILE A 27 -33.15 22.51 6.47
N THR A 28 -31.86 22.58 6.14
CA THR A 28 -31.24 21.60 5.25
C THR A 28 -31.27 20.25 5.94
N PRO A 29 -31.84 19.20 5.33
CA PRO A 29 -31.76 17.85 5.87
C PRO A 29 -30.28 17.46 5.95
N LYS A 30 -29.81 17.23 7.17
CA LYS A 30 -28.51 16.65 7.47
C LYS A 30 -28.55 15.19 7.01
N VAL A 31 -28.24 14.93 5.74
CA VAL A 31 -27.87 13.60 5.27
C VAL A 31 -26.47 13.34 5.81
N ALA A 32 -26.40 12.97 7.08
CA ALA A 32 -25.24 12.32 7.67
C ALA A 32 -25.41 10.81 7.46
N ASP A 33 -25.40 10.39 6.19
CA ASP A 33 -25.07 9.01 5.90
C ASP A 33 -23.60 8.83 6.28
N SER A 34 -23.39 8.18 7.40
CA SER A 34 -22.07 7.79 7.88
C SER A 34 -21.56 6.71 6.94
N ILE A 35 -20.98 7.12 5.81
CA ILE A 35 -20.29 6.24 4.89
C ILE A 35 -19.20 5.54 5.70
N LYS A 36 -19.36 4.23 5.90
CA LYS A 36 -18.31 3.36 6.46
C LYS A 36 -17.06 3.60 5.61
N THR A 37 -16.13 4.37 6.15
CA THR A 37 -14.90 4.77 5.44
C THR A 37 -13.94 3.59 5.29
N THR A 38 -14.13 2.56 6.11
CA THR A 38 -13.32 1.36 6.15
C THR A 38 -14.19 0.11 6.00
N THR A 39 -13.78 -0.80 5.11
CA THR A 39 -14.39 -2.11 4.91
C THR A 39 -13.38 -3.19 5.32
N ALA A 40 -13.79 -4.12 6.18
CA ALA A 40 -12.95 -5.21 6.67
C ALA A 40 -13.18 -6.50 5.86
N TYR A 41 -12.11 -7.25 5.66
CA TYR A 41 -12.06 -8.53 4.96
C TYR A 41 -11.36 -9.55 5.87
N GLU A 42 -11.98 -10.71 6.07
CA GLU A 42 -11.47 -11.77 6.97
C GLU A 42 -11.26 -13.08 6.22
N GLY A 43 -10.10 -13.71 6.45
CA GLY A 43 -9.68 -14.93 5.75
C GLY A 43 -8.23 -15.27 6.12
N PHE A 44 -7.47 -15.78 5.15
CA PHE A 44 -6.07 -16.18 5.27
C PHE A 44 -5.23 -15.03 5.81
N PHE A 45 -5.35 -13.86 5.18
CA PHE A 45 -4.94 -12.60 5.76
C PHE A 45 -6.14 -11.69 5.95
N ASN A 46 -6.30 -11.17 7.17
CA ASN A 46 -7.29 -10.15 7.45
C ASN A 46 -6.74 -8.79 6.99
N PHE A 47 -7.56 -8.02 6.27
CA PHE A 47 -7.19 -6.66 5.88
C PHE A 47 -8.39 -5.72 5.91
N GLU A 48 -8.09 -4.43 6.01
CA GLU A 48 -9.05 -3.34 5.96
C GLU A 48 -8.76 -2.46 4.74
N TRP A 49 -9.79 -2.16 3.96
CA TRP A 49 -9.74 -1.19 2.89
C TRP A 49 -10.28 0.15 3.38
N ASN A 50 -9.49 1.23 3.25
CA ASN A 50 -9.92 2.59 3.54
C ASN A 50 -10.18 3.36 2.23
N GLU A 51 -11.46 3.55 1.88
CA GLU A 51 -11.88 4.20 0.63
C GLU A 51 -11.34 5.63 0.49
N LYS A 52 -11.29 6.37 1.60
CA LYS A 52 -10.87 7.78 1.59
C LYS A 52 -9.37 7.95 1.32
N THR A 53 -8.55 7.00 1.75
CA THR A 53 -7.08 7.08 1.65
C THR A 53 -6.51 6.16 0.57
N GLY A 54 -7.32 5.26 0.02
CA GLY A 54 -6.88 4.27 -0.97
C GLY A 54 -5.94 3.21 -0.38
N LYS A 55 -6.05 2.92 0.92
CA LYS A 55 -5.07 2.08 1.65
C LYS A 55 -5.61 0.70 1.99
N ILE A 56 -4.75 -0.30 1.86
CA ILE A 56 -4.92 -1.64 2.43
C ILE A 56 -4.09 -1.73 3.73
N LEU A 57 -4.80 -1.90 4.85
CA LEU A 57 -4.19 -2.16 6.15
C LEU A 57 -4.27 -3.65 6.46
N LEU A 58 -3.13 -4.34 6.48
CA LEU A 58 -3.06 -5.77 6.75
C LEU A 58 -2.90 -6.01 8.26
N THR A 59 -3.58 -7.02 8.80
CA THR A 59 -3.33 -7.55 10.15
C THR A 59 -2.43 -8.78 10.06
N VAL A 60 -1.21 -8.66 10.57
CA VAL A 60 -0.27 -9.76 10.72
C VAL A 60 -0.52 -10.41 12.08
N LYS A 61 -1.20 -11.56 12.07
CA LYS A 61 -1.55 -12.34 13.27
C LYS A 61 -0.38 -13.19 13.77
N THR A 62 0.28 -13.88 12.85
CA THR A 62 1.34 -14.85 13.17
C THR A 62 2.65 -14.37 12.55
N LEU A 63 3.71 -14.39 13.36
CA LEU A 63 5.08 -14.13 12.93
C LEU A 63 5.79 -15.47 12.71
N ASP A 64 6.91 -15.42 11.99
CA ASP A 64 7.83 -16.54 11.80
C ASP A 64 7.18 -17.81 11.20
N THR A 65 6.03 -17.64 10.56
CA THR A 65 5.32 -18.70 9.84
C THR A 65 5.50 -18.50 8.35
N GLU A 66 5.94 -19.56 7.68
CA GLU A 66 6.18 -19.57 6.24
C GLU A 66 4.87 -19.62 5.44
N PHE A 67 4.83 -18.86 4.35
CA PHE A 67 3.76 -18.92 3.36
C PHE A 67 4.32 -18.67 1.96
N LEU A 68 3.57 -19.08 0.94
CA LEU A 68 3.94 -18.87 -0.45
C LEU A 68 3.53 -17.46 -0.90
N TYR A 69 4.47 -16.71 -1.45
CA TYR A 69 4.23 -15.44 -2.12
C TYR A 69 4.52 -15.55 -3.61
N VAL A 70 3.48 -15.35 -4.42
CA VAL A 70 3.55 -15.38 -5.88
C VAL A 70 3.08 -14.03 -6.42
N ASN A 71 3.82 -13.49 -7.39
CA ASN A 71 3.35 -12.35 -8.19
C ASN A 71 3.02 -12.80 -9.62
N SER A 72 2.09 -12.12 -10.26
CA SER A 72 1.73 -12.36 -11.67
C SER A 72 1.30 -11.06 -12.35
N LEU A 73 1.37 -11.03 -13.67
CA LEU A 73 0.78 -9.96 -14.48
C LEU A 73 -0.70 -10.24 -14.72
N ALA A 74 -1.59 -9.66 -13.92
CA ALA A 74 -3.03 -9.79 -14.12
C ALA A 74 -3.46 -9.30 -15.53
N ALA A 75 -2.84 -8.22 -15.99
CA ALA A 75 -2.92 -7.69 -17.35
C ALA A 75 -1.51 -7.56 -17.94
N GLY A 76 -1.35 -7.92 -19.21
CA GLY A 76 -0.10 -7.77 -19.96
C GLY A 76 -0.10 -6.52 -20.85
N VAL A 77 1.04 -6.27 -21.49
CA VAL A 77 1.20 -5.24 -22.53
C VAL A 77 0.58 -5.69 -23.86
N GLY A 78 0.34 -6.99 -24.02
CA GLY A 78 -0.22 -7.56 -25.26
C GLY A 78 0.84 -7.79 -26.34
N SER A 79 2.11 -7.87 -25.96
CA SER A 79 3.22 -8.23 -26.85
C SER A 79 3.96 -9.46 -26.31
N ASN A 80 3.75 -10.58 -27.00
CA ASN A 80 4.42 -11.85 -26.70
C ASN A 80 5.96 -11.71 -26.85
N ASP A 81 6.44 -10.88 -27.79
CA ASP A 81 7.87 -10.71 -28.07
C ASP A 81 8.64 -10.05 -26.91
N ILE A 82 7.98 -9.19 -26.14
CA ILE A 82 8.56 -8.60 -24.93
C ILE A 82 8.38 -9.54 -23.72
N GLY A 83 7.49 -10.54 -23.85
CA GLY A 83 7.18 -11.51 -22.80
C GLY A 83 6.51 -10.84 -21.60
N LEU A 84 5.53 -9.97 -21.86
CA LEU A 84 4.70 -9.29 -20.86
C LEU A 84 3.23 -9.65 -21.10
N ASP A 85 2.95 -10.94 -20.98
CA ASP A 85 1.66 -11.52 -21.33
C ASP A 85 0.70 -11.53 -20.14
N ARG A 86 -0.59 -11.48 -20.47
CA ARG A 86 -1.66 -11.58 -19.47
C ARG A 86 -1.59 -12.93 -18.76
N GLY A 87 -1.67 -12.91 -17.45
CA GLY A 87 -1.61 -14.10 -16.59
C GLY A 87 -0.22 -14.69 -16.43
N GLN A 88 0.83 -14.02 -16.92
CA GLN A 88 2.20 -14.52 -16.76
C GLN A 88 2.57 -14.57 -15.27
N LEU A 89 2.95 -15.76 -14.80
CA LEU A 89 3.48 -15.96 -13.46
C LEU A 89 4.88 -15.34 -13.37
N GLY A 90 5.12 -14.67 -12.25
CA GLY A 90 6.42 -14.16 -11.85
C GLY A 90 7.14 -15.14 -10.93
N GLN A 91 7.88 -14.60 -9.97
CA GLN A 91 8.62 -15.41 -9.00
C GLN A 91 7.70 -15.95 -7.92
N ASP A 92 7.91 -17.20 -7.55
CA ASP A 92 7.41 -17.88 -6.37
C ASP A 92 8.47 -17.85 -5.26
N ARG A 93 8.05 -17.51 -4.04
CA ARG A 93 8.97 -17.31 -2.91
C ARG A 93 8.34 -17.85 -1.65
N VAL A 94 9.11 -18.60 -0.86
CA VAL A 94 8.74 -18.92 0.52
C VAL A 94 9.16 -17.74 1.38
N VAL A 95 8.18 -17.14 2.06
CA VAL A 95 8.38 -15.92 2.86
C VAL A 95 7.78 -16.07 4.25
N LYS A 96 8.28 -15.29 5.20
CA LYS A 96 7.69 -15.16 6.55
C LYS A 96 7.70 -13.70 7.00
N PHE A 97 6.75 -13.35 7.88
CA PHE A 97 6.78 -12.06 8.56
C PHE A 97 7.65 -12.15 9.81
N VAL A 98 8.64 -11.26 9.93
CA VAL A 98 9.55 -11.18 11.09
C VAL A 98 9.42 -9.81 11.72
N LYS A 99 9.24 -9.74 13.04
CA LYS A 99 9.24 -8.45 13.74
C LYS A 99 10.67 -8.00 14.04
N SER A 100 10.98 -6.76 13.69
CA SER A 100 12.25 -6.11 14.01
C SER A 100 11.99 -4.69 14.50
N GLY A 101 12.09 -4.51 15.82
CA GLY A 101 11.77 -3.23 16.49
C GLY A 101 10.35 -2.74 16.16
N PRO A 102 10.20 -1.52 15.58
CA PRO A 102 8.91 -0.94 15.22
C PRO A 102 8.39 -1.38 13.84
N LYS A 103 9.07 -2.35 13.19
CA LYS A 103 8.73 -2.83 11.85
C LYS A 103 8.38 -4.31 11.85
N ILE A 104 7.53 -4.68 10.90
CA ILE A 104 7.40 -6.04 10.40
C ILE A 104 8.14 -6.11 9.08
N LEU A 105 8.97 -7.13 8.88
CA LEU A 105 9.70 -7.39 7.64
C LEU A 105 9.07 -8.58 6.94
N LEU A 106 8.92 -8.52 5.62
CA LEU A 106 8.62 -9.69 4.79
C LEU A 106 9.95 -10.26 4.31
N VAL A 107 10.37 -11.36 4.92
CA VAL A 107 11.65 -12.01 4.66
C VAL A 107 11.42 -13.20 3.75
N GLN A 108 12.12 -13.25 2.63
CA GLN A 108 12.23 -14.43 1.77
C GLN A 108 13.33 -15.33 2.31
N LEU A 109 12.98 -16.61 2.50
CA LEU A 109 13.92 -17.65 2.86
C LEU A 109 14.78 -18.02 1.64
N ASN A 110 16.03 -18.37 1.90
CA ASN A 110 16.91 -18.93 0.90
C ASN A 110 16.71 -20.46 0.86
N THR A 111 15.90 -20.93 -0.07
CA THR A 111 15.59 -22.36 -0.21
C THR A 111 16.66 -23.14 -0.97
N ASP A 112 17.61 -22.47 -1.61
CA ASP A 112 18.72 -23.11 -2.34
C ASP A 112 19.74 -23.73 -1.36
N TYR A 113 19.82 -23.19 -0.14
CA TYR A 113 20.73 -23.64 0.91
C TYR A 113 19.94 -23.97 2.18
N ARG A 114 19.59 -25.24 2.34
CA ARG A 114 18.82 -25.76 3.49
C ARG A 114 19.47 -27.02 4.04
N ALA A 115 19.57 -27.10 5.37
CA ALA A 115 19.97 -28.34 6.04
C ALA A 115 18.75 -29.26 6.23
N VAL A 116 18.93 -30.54 5.94
CA VAL A 116 18.01 -31.61 6.34
C VAL A 116 18.75 -32.46 7.36
N SER A 117 18.62 -32.08 8.62
CA SER A 117 19.32 -32.70 9.76
C SER A 117 18.39 -32.73 10.96
N ASP A 118 18.60 -33.69 11.86
CA ASP A 118 17.93 -33.71 13.16
C ASP A 118 18.65 -32.81 14.18
N ASN A 119 19.81 -32.26 13.81
CA ASN A 119 20.60 -31.35 14.64
C ASN A 119 20.20 -29.88 14.40
N MET A 120 19.58 -29.27 15.42
CA MET A 120 19.13 -27.87 15.37
C MET A 120 20.26 -26.86 15.18
N ASP A 121 21.47 -27.14 15.67
CA ASP A 121 22.62 -26.25 15.51
C ASP A 121 23.11 -26.26 14.06
N GLU A 122 23.04 -27.41 13.39
CA GLU A 122 23.39 -27.56 11.97
C GLU A 122 22.39 -26.81 11.09
N ILE A 123 21.09 -26.95 11.36
CA ILE A 123 20.03 -26.21 10.65
C ILE A 123 20.26 -24.71 10.78
N THR A 124 20.48 -24.24 12.01
CA THR A 124 20.70 -22.82 12.31
C THR A 124 21.99 -22.31 11.66
N SER A 125 23.05 -23.11 11.67
CA SER A 125 24.32 -22.76 11.05
C SER A 125 24.17 -22.55 9.54
N VAL A 126 23.45 -23.42 8.84
CA VAL A 126 23.18 -23.25 7.41
C VAL A 126 22.28 -22.04 7.15
N GLU A 127 21.22 -21.84 7.94
CA GLU A 127 20.35 -20.64 7.79
C GLU A 127 21.13 -19.34 7.95
N GLN A 128 22.09 -19.28 8.88
CA GLN A 128 22.91 -18.09 9.14
C GLN A 128 24.08 -17.92 8.16
N ALA A 129 24.55 -19.00 7.54
CA ALA A 129 25.67 -18.96 6.61
C ALA A 129 25.30 -18.30 5.27
N PHE A 130 24.02 -18.29 4.90
CA PHE A 130 23.54 -17.77 3.62
C PHE A 130 22.57 -16.61 3.81
N ALA A 131 22.72 -15.57 2.99
CA ALA A 131 21.89 -14.38 3.08
C ALA A 131 20.43 -14.68 2.72
N GLN A 132 19.51 -14.13 3.52
CA GLN A 132 18.09 -14.03 3.23
C GLN A 132 17.76 -12.66 2.63
N SER A 133 16.66 -12.56 1.88
CA SER A 133 16.24 -11.31 1.24
C SER A 133 15.06 -10.67 1.97
N VAL A 134 15.14 -9.38 2.28
CA VAL A 134 14.00 -8.62 2.80
C VAL A 134 13.24 -8.00 1.62
N LEU A 135 12.05 -8.53 1.32
CA LEU A 135 11.21 -8.06 0.22
C LEU A 135 10.43 -6.78 0.57
N GLY A 136 10.13 -6.59 1.85
CA GLY A 136 9.34 -5.46 2.32
C GLY A 136 9.57 -5.18 3.79
N GLY A 137 9.38 -3.92 4.19
CA GLY A 137 9.49 -3.49 5.58
C GLY A 137 8.41 -2.48 5.92
N PHE A 138 7.59 -2.83 6.91
CA PHE A 138 6.35 -2.13 7.23
C PHE A 138 6.41 -1.58 8.64
N LYS A 139 6.18 -0.28 8.81
CA LYS A 139 6.03 0.30 10.15
C LYS A 139 4.71 -0.20 10.76
N VAL A 140 4.77 -0.66 12.01
CA VAL A 140 3.56 -1.01 12.76
C VAL A 140 2.78 0.28 13.05
N ILE A 141 1.53 0.32 12.58
CA ILE A 141 0.60 1.44 12.82
C ILE A 141 -0.01 1.28 14.21
N LYS A 142 -0.44 0.05 14.52
CA LYS A 142 -1.12 -0.31 15.76
C LYS A 142 -0.79 -1.75 16.12
N GLU A 143 -0.61 -2.00 17.40
CA GLU A 143 -0.57 -3.33 17.99
C GLU A 143 -1.90 -3.57 18.72
N THR A 144 -2.48 -4.75 18.52
CA THR A 144 -3.75 -5.16 19.12
C THR A 144 -3.66 -6.59 19.59
N GLU A 145 -4.64 -7.03 20.38
CA GLU A 145 -4.80 -8.46 20.72
C GLU A 145 -4.96 -9.35 19.48
N LYS A 146 -5.35 -8.79 18.33
CA LYS A 146 -5.50 -9.49 17.05
C LYS A 146 -4.19 -9.54 16.23
N GLY A 147 -3.10 -8.93 16.69
CA GLY A 147 -1.82 -8.85 15.98
C GLY A 147 -1.42 -7.43 15.56
N TYR A 148 -0.49 -7.35 14.60
CA TYR A 148 0.14 -6.12 14.13
C TYR A 148 -0.57 -5.56 12.90
N GLN A 149 -1.00 -4.31 12.95
CA GLN A 149 -1.56 -3.62 11.78
C GLN A 149 -0.48 -2.85 11.03
N ILE A 150 -0.37 -3.08 9.72
CA ILE A 150 0.62 -2.47 8.83
C ILE A 150 -0.05 -1.89 7.57
N ASP A 151 0.55 -0.85 6.98
CA ASP A 151 0.15 -0.34 5.65
C ASP A 151 0.84 -1.18 4.56
N LEU A 152 0.08 -2.02 3.87
CA LEU A 152 0.59 -2.91 2.81
C LEU A 152 0.67 -2.19 1.45
N THR A 153 -0.03 -1.06 1.30
CA THR A 153 -0.24 -0.35 0.03
C THR A 153 1.05 -0.07 -0.73
N PRO A 154 2.12 0.50 -0.14
CA PRO A 154 3.35 0.80 -0.88
C PRO A 154 4.04 -0.44 -1.44
N PHE A 155 3.91 -1.59 -0.76
CA PHE A 155 4.46 -2.85 -1.22
C PHE A 155 3.64 -3.45 -2.38
N LEU A 156 2.32 -3.26 -2.40
CA LEU A 156 1.46 -3.71 -3.51
C LEU A 156 1.64 -2.86 -4.77
N LEU A 157 2.01 -1.59 -4.62
CA LEU A 157 2.19 -0.66 -5.73
C LEU A 157 3.57 -0.73 -6.40
N ARG A 158 4.44 -1.65 -6.00
CA ARG A 158 5.79 -1.78 -6.60
C ARG A 158 5.74 -2.56 -7.92
N ASP A 159 6.75 -2.37 -8.76
CA ASP A 159 6.98 -3.21 -9.94
C ASP A 159 7.55 -4.57 -9.52
N ALA A 160 6.69 -5.43 -8.95
CA ALA A 160 7.09 -6.74 -8.44
C ALA A 160 7.47 -7.73 -9.54
N HIS A 161 7.02 -7.47 -10.78
CA HIS A 161 7.23 -8.32 -11.95
C HIS A 161 8.40 -7.86 -12.84
N ASP A 162 9.10 -6.79 -12.44
CA ASP A 162 10.23 -6.22 -13.18
C ASP A 162 9.87 -5.83 -14.64
N VAL A 163 8.68 -5.23 -14.82
CA VAL A 163 8.21 -4.73 -16.13
C VAL A 163 9.19 -3.69 -16.68
N ILE A 164 9.65 -2.76 -15.83
CA ILE A 164 10.62 -1.73 -16.22
C ILE A 164 11.92 -2.38 -16.70
N GLY A 165 12.48 -3.31 -15.92
CA GLY A 165 13.71 -4.00 -16.29
C GLY A 165 13.53 -4.83 -17.57
N ARG A 166 12.39 -5.49 -17.76
CA ARG A 166 12.07 -6.22 -19.00
C ARG A 166 12.05 -5.29 -20.21
N LEU A 167 11.35 -4.15 -20.14
CA LEU A 167 11.28 -3.16 -21.22
C LEU A 167 12.68 -2.59 -21.55
N GLN A 168 13.50 -2.33 -20.52
CA GLN A 168 14.85 -1.84 -20.72
C GLN A 168 15.75 -2.88 -21.39
N ARG A 169 15.75 -4.14 -20.90
CA ARG A 169 16.55 -5.24 -21.47
C ARG A 169 16.14 -5.58 -22.91
N SER A 170 14.86 -5.46 -23.23
CA SER A 170 14.32 -5.65 -24.58
C SER A 170 14.43 -4.40 -25.49
N LYS A 171 15.12 -3.34 -25.03
CA LYS A 171 15.34 -2.09 -25.77
C LYS A 171 14.06 -1.36 -26.18
N GLN A 172 12.97 -1.53 -25.44
CA GLN A 172 11.66 -0.93 -25.74
C GLN A 172 11.52 0.51 -25.25
N GLY A 173 12.47 1.01 -24.47
CA GLY A 173 12.48 2.38 -23.98
C GLY A 173 12.87 2.43 -22.52
N ASN A 174 12.86 3.64 -21.97
CA ASN A 174 13.14 3.87 -20.56
C ASN A 174 11.83 4.28 -19.89
N TYR A 175 11.43 3.49 -18.90
CA TYR A 175 10.19 3.67 -18.16
C TYR A 175 10.48 3.81 -16.67
N LYS A 176 9.54 4.43 -15.97
CA LYS A 176 9.51 4.54 -14.52
C LYS A 176 8.09 4.31 -14.04
N LEU A 177 7.95 3.70 -12.87
CA LEU A 177 6.66 3.58 -12.21
C LEU A 177 6.15 4.98 -11.84
N ASP A 178 4.91 5.28 -12.22
CA ASP A 178 4.22 6.50 -11.90
C ASP A 178 3.22 6.24 -10.77
N ALA A 179 3.64 6.55 -9.54
CA ALA A 179 2.83 6.31 -8.35
C ALA A 179 1.51 7.11 -8.34
N ASN A 180 1.48 8.30 -8.94
CA ASN A 180 0.28 9.15 -8.97
C ASN A 180 -0.80 8.60 -9.89
N ARG A 181 -0.40 7.80 -10.89
CA ARG A 181 -1.30 7.10 -11.82
C ARG A 181 -1.42 5.61 -11.50
N SER A 182 -1.00 5.19 -10.31
CA SER A 182 -1.10 3.80 -9.86
C SER A 182 -2.03 3.73 -8.64
N ALA A 183 -2.82 2.66 -8.55
CA ALA A 183 -3.79 2.50 -7.48
C ALA A 183 -4.11 1.03 -7.23
N ILE A 184 -4.63 0.73 -6.04
CA ILE A 184 -5.15 -0.59 -5.71
C ILE A 184 -6.40 -0.88 -6.56
N TYR A 185 -6.46 -2.07 -7.15
CA TYR A 185 -7.64 -2.55 -7.87
C TYR A 185 -8.51 -3.41 -6.94
N LEU A 186 -9.30 -2.73 -6.11
CA LEU A 186 -10.10 -3.35 -5.05
C LEU A 186 -10.98 -4.53 -5.48
N PRO A 187 -11.64 -4.56 -6.66
CA PRO A 187 -12.52 -5.67 -7.05
C PRO A 187 -11.84 -7.06 -7.05
N ARG A 188 -10.51 -7.10 -7.13
CA ARG A 188 -9.69 -8.32 -7.12
C ARG A 188 -8.84 -8.47 -5.86
N CYS A 189 -9.00 -7.57 -4.88
CA CYS A 189 -8.43 -7.75 -3.54
C CYS A 189 -9.40 -8.59 -2.70
N LYS A 190 -9.02 -9.85 -2.44
CA LYS A 190 -9.87 -10.83 -1.75
C LYS A 190 -9.05 -11.64 -0.77
N THR A 191 -9.72 -12.19 0.23
CA THR A 191 -9.13 -13.13 1.17
C THR A 191 -10.08 -14.31 1.31
N PHE A 192 -9.51 -15.49 1.34
CA PHE A 192 -10.17 -16.79 1.37
C PHE A 192 -9.57 -17.61 2.52
N PRO A 193 -10.09 -18.80 2.89
CA PRO A 193 -9.50 -19.58 3.97
C PRO A 193 -8.00 -19.89 3.82
N ASP A 194 -7.57 -20.22 2.59
CA ASP A 194 -6.22 -20.76 2.32
C ASP A 194 -5.31 -19.80 1.54
N ASN A 195 -5.83 -18.68 1.03
CA ASN A 195 -5.04 -17.69 0.31
C ASN A 195 -5.65 -16.28 0.38
N ALA A 196 -4.85 -15.28 0.04
CA ALA A 196 -5.31 -13.93 -0.22
C ALA A 196 -4.74 -13.42 -1.55
N GLU A 197 -5.53 -12.64 -2.26
CA GLU A 197 -5.18 -12.01 -3.53
C GLU A 197 -5.23 -10.50 -3.37
N PHE A 198 -4.22 -9.83 -3.92
CA PHE A 198 -4.16 -8.37 -3.98
C PHE A 198 -3.78 -7.95 -5.39
N GLU A 199 -4.53 -7.04 -5.96
CA GLU A 199 -4.29 -6.53 -7.31
C GLU A 199 -4.11 -5.01 -7.28
N ALA A 200 -3.23 -4.52 -8.15
CA ALA A 200 -2.98 -3.11 -8.33
C ALA A 200 -2.90 -2.78 -9.83
N THR A 201 -3.44 -1.62 -10.18
CA THR A 201 -3.22 -1.00 -11.48
C THR A 201 -1.95 -0.17 -11.38
N LEU A 202 -0.92 -0.55 -12.14
CA LEU A 202 0.35 0.16 -12.18
C LEU A 202 0.50 0.91 -13.51
N THR A 203 0.94 2.15 -13.44
CA THR A 203 1.26 2.95 -14.62
C THR A 203 2.77 3.10 -14.76
N PHE A 204 3.28 2.82 -15.95
CA PHE A 204 4.69 3.01 -16.30
C PHE A 204 4.84 4.16 -17.29
N ALA A 205 5.40 5.28 -16.83
CA ALA A 205 5.65 6.46 -17.65
C ALA A 205 7.03 6.36 -18.31
N GLY A 206 7.10 6.61 -19.63
CA GLY A 206 8.36 6.54 -20.35
C GLY A 206 8.24 6.99 -21.79
N THR A 207 9.35 6.90 -22.51
CA THR A 207 9.40 7.20 -23.95
C THR A 207 9.58 5.88 -24.73
N PRO A 208 8.61 5.49 -25.57
CA PRO A 208 8.69 4.26 -26.34
C PRO A 208 9.75 4.36 -27.46
N LYS A 209 10.60 3.33 -27.57
CA LYS A 209 11.67 3.27 -28.58
C LYS A 209 11.59 2.05 -29.51
N GLY A 210 11.25 0.88 -28.98
CA GLY A 210 11.22 -0.36 -29.75
C GLY A 210 9.92 -0.56 -30.54
N GLU A 211 9.95 -1.40 -31.57
CA GLU A 211 8.80 -1.65 -32.44
C GLU A 211 7.67 -2.37 -31.70
N TYR A 212 7.99 -3.35 -30.87
CA TYR A 212 7.01 -4.16 -30.13
C TYR A 212 6.16 -3.34 -29.15
N ILE A 213 6.73 -2.32 -28.50
CA ILE A 213 5.96 -1.44 -27.61
C ILE A 213 5.16 -0.38 -28.38
N ARG A 214 5.50 -0.12 -29.63
CA ARG A 214 4.77 0.82 -30.51
C ARG A 214 3.64 0.15 -31.28
N SER A 215 3.67 -1.17 -31.39
CA SER A 215 2.66 -1.97 -32.10
C SER A 215 1.44 -2.31 -31.24
N VAL A 216 1.39 -1.86 -29.99
CA VAL A 216 0.32 -2.14 -29.01
C VAL A 216 -0.39 -0.86 -28.57
#